data_AF-A0A7S2RTZ0-F1
#
_entry.id   AF-A0A7S2RTZ0-F1
#
_cell.length_a   1.000
_cell.length_b   1.000
_cell.length_c   1.000
_cell.angle_alpha   90.00
_cell.angle_beta   90.00
_cell.angle_gamma   90.00
#
_symmetry.space_group_name_H-M   'P 1'
#
loop_
_entity.id
_entity.type
_entity.pdbx_description
1 polymer ?
#
loop_
_entity_poly.entity_id
_entity_poly.type
_entity_poly.pdbx_seq_one_letter_code
_entity_poly.pdbx_strand_id
1 'polypeptide(L)'
;AQPEEASVAHQPPAAAAEQAQRELAQLQAAESEAILSLARKTEQDRKLHAEAERTRLEREAAENIELEKRRQVEQASLKFPRGASGVGQALDRLETEGSTDESDRRALVRRLATLVANIQAHPDNENLRTIRLTNERFHADFGRFPGALECLFAAGFRIVHREDATAESDGDIVQYLVLPEPDPFNQLDAWTEWFDTIKEVASDLTKRV
;
A
#
# COMPACT_ATOMS: atom_id res chain seq x y z
N ALA A 1 28.11 67.28 74.45
CA ALA A 1 27.16 66.37 73.77
C ALA A 1 26.80 67.00 72.43
N GLN A 2 26.91 66.19 71.36
CA GLN A 2 26.44 66.38 69.98
C GLN A 2 24.97 66.87 69.89
N PRO A 3 24.42 67.30 68.73
CA PRO A 3 24.75 66.88 67.34
C PRO A 3 24.95 68.03 66.34
N GLU A 4 25.78 67.91 65.31
CA GLU A 4 25.82 66.99 64.15
C GLU A 4 24.83 67.35 63.04
N GLU A 5 25.46 67.65 61.90
CA GLU A 5 24.94 68.09 60.60
C GLU A 5 23.83 67.19 60.06
N ALA A 6 22.84 67.80 59.40
CA ALA A 6 22.06 67.13 58.37
C ALA A 6 21.65 68.14 57.30
N SER A 7 22.58 68.42 56.38
CA SER A 7 22.32 69.12 55.12
C SER A 7 21.50 68.19 54.22
N VAL A 8 20.18 68.38 54.21
CA VAL A 8 19.28 67.69 53.29
C VAL A 8 19.45 68.32 51.90
N ALA A 9 20.32 67.72 51.10
CA ALA A 9 20.50 68.05 49.70
C ALA A 9 19.17 67.82 48.94
N HIS A 10 18.48 68.90 48.60
CA HIS A 10 17.42 68.90 47.60
C HIS A 10 18.04 68.58 46.23
N GLN A 11 17.87 67.35 45.76
CA GLN A 11 18.13 67.03 44.36
C GLN A 11 17.16 67.82 43.46
N PRO A 12 17.62 68.38 42.33
CA PRO A 12 16.79 69.19 41.46
C PRO A 12 15.71 68.33 40.77
N PRO A 13 14.48 68.85 40.59
CA PRO A 13 13.34 68.12 40.01
C PRO A 13 13.58 67.64 38.56
N ALA A 14 14.57 68.18 37.86
CA ALA A 14 14.94 67.78 36.50
C ALA A 14 15.56 66.37 36.44
N ALA A 15 16.33 65.96 37.45
CA ALA A 15 16.98 64.64 37.48
C ALA A 15 15.97 63.50 37.67
N ALA A 16 14.94 63.72 38.50
CA ALA A 16 13.87 62.75 38.74
C ALA A 16 12.97 62.55 37.50
N ALA A 17 12.69 63.62 36.75
CA ALA A 17 11.90 63.55 35.52
C ALA A 17 12.61 62.78 34.40
N GLU A 18 13.92 62.98 34.25
CA GLU A 18 14.73 62.26 33.27
C GLU A 18 14.84 60.76 33.59
N GLN A 19 14.90 60.42 34.87
CA GLN A 19 14.95 59.04 35.35
C GLN A 19 13.61 58.31 35.11
N ALA A 20 12.49 58.97 35.36
CA ALA A 20 11.15 58.45 35.05
C ALA A 20 10.93 58.24 33.54
N GLN A 21 11.44 59.13 32.69
CA GLN A 21 11.38 58.96 31.23
C GLN A 21 12.22 57.77 30.75
N ARG A 22 13.40 57.55 31.34
CA ARG A 22 14.23 56.38 31.02
C ARG A 22 13.58 55.07 31.44
N GLU A 23 12.96 55.02 32.62
CA GLU A 23 12.20 53.84 33.05
C GLU A 23 11.00 53.55 32.13
N LEU A 24 10.24 54.58 31.74
CA LEU A 24 9.12 54.42 30.81
C LEU A 24 9.58 53.88 29.45
N ALA A 25 10.69 54.42 28.91
CA ALA A 25 11.26 53.96 27.65
C ALA A 25 11.78 52.52 27.73
N GLN A 26 12.37 52.12 28.86
CA GLN A 26 12.83 50.74 29.10
C GLN A 26 11.65 49.76 29.18
N LEU A 27 10.56 50.14 29.86
CA LEU A 27 9.35 49.32 29.93
C LEU A 27 8.71 49.15 28.53
N GLN A 28 8.61 50.23 27.75
CA GLN A 28 8.09 50.18 26.39
C GLN A 28 8.97 49.32 25.46
N ALA A 29 10.30 49.42 25.59
CA ALA A 29 11.22 48.59 24.83
C ALA A 29 11.05 47.09 25.18
N ALA A 30 10.99 46.76 26.46
CA ALA A 30 10.79 45.39 26.93
C ALA A 30 9.43 44.81 26.51
N GLU A 31 8.36 45.61 26.56
CA GLU A 31 7.03 45.20 26.08
C GLU A 31 7.03 44.96 24.57
N SER A 32 7.66 45.83 23.79
CA SER A 32 7.78 45.65 22.33
C SER A 32 8.58 44.40 21.96
N GLU A 33 9.64 44.08 22.72
CA GLU A 33 10.44 42.87 22.53
C GLU A 33 9.65 41.61 22.91
N ALA A 34 8.88 41.66 24.00
CA ALA A 34 7.99 40.58 24.41
C ALA A 34 6.92 40.30 23.33
N ILE A 35 6.30 41.34 22.77
CA ILE A 35 5.31 41.22 21.69
C ILE A 35 5.95 40.61 20.43
N LEU A 36 7.14 41.07 20.04
CA LEU A 36 7.85 40.55 18.85
C LEU A 36 8.28 39.09 19.04
N SER A 37 8.76 38.72 20.22
CA SER A 37 9.14 37.34 20.53
C SER A 37 7.94 36.40 20.51
N LEU A 38 6.80 36.84 21.06
CA LEU A 38 5.55 36.09 21.03
C LEU A 38 5.06 35.91 19.59
N ALA A 39 5.07 36.97 18.78
CA ALA A 39 4.67 36.91 17.37
C ALA A 39 5.55 35.95 16.55
N ARG A 40 6.87 35.93 16.80
CA ARG A 40 7.79 34.97 16.17
C ARG A 40 7.48 33.53 16.58
N LYS A 41 7.23 33.29 17.87
CA LYS A 41 6.90 31.97 18.39
C LYS A 41 5.59 31.46 17.78
N THR A 42 4.54 32.29 17.75
CA THR A 42 3.25 31.90 17.16
C THR A 42 3.35 31.59 15.67
N GLU A 43 4.18 32.33 14.92
CA GLU A 43 4.37 32.05 13.49
C GLU A 43 5.20 30.78 13.28
N GLN A 44 6.19 30.50 14.14
CA GLN A 44 6.94 29.25 14.10
C GLN A 44 6.05 28.04 14.41
N ASP A 45 5.22 28.13 15.46
CA ASP A 45 4.28 27.07 15.83
C ASP A 45 3.26 26.83 14.70
N ARG A 46 2.76 27.91 14.07
CA ARG A 46 1.86 27.80 12.92
C ARG A 46 2.51 27.11 11.72
N LYS A 47 3.78 27.40 11.44
CA LYS A 47 4.53 26.73 10.37
C LYS A 47 4.76 25.25 10.65
N LEU A 48 5.15 24.90 11.88
CA LEU A 48 5.33 23.51 12.29
C LEU A 48 4.02 22.73 12.19
N HIS A 49 2.91 23.32 12.64
CA HIS A 49 1.59 22.70 12.51
C HIS A 49 1.18 22.54 11.04
N ALA A 50 1.40 23.55 10.20
CA ALA A 50 1.07 23.45 8.78
C ALA A 50 1.90 22.39 8.05
N GLU A 51 3.18 22.23 8.40
CA GLU A 51 4.07 21.22 7.85
C GLU A 51 3.68 19.80 8.31
N ALA A 52 3.33 19.63 9.58
CA ALA A 52 2.84 18.37 10.13
C ALA A 52 1.53 17.93 9.46
N GLU A 53 0.57 18.86 9.30
CA GLU A 53 -0.69 18.59 8.60
C GLU A 53 -0.46 18.23 7.14
N ARG A 54 0.44 18.95 6.45
CA ARG A 54 0.79 18.65 5.06
C ARG A 54 1.39 17.25 4.93
N THR A 55 2.32 16.89 5.81
CA THR A 55 2.95 15.57 5.83
C THR A 55 1.90 14.46 6.08
N ARG A 56 0.94 14.71 6.99
CA ARG A 56 -0.15 13.77 7.25
C ARG A 56 -1.02 13.57 6.01
N LEU A 57 -1.45 14.66 5.37
CA LEU A 57 -2.29 14.60 4.16
C LEU A 57 -1.56 13.93 2.98
N GLU A 58 -0.27 14.20 2.79
CA GLU A 58 0.53 13.55 1.75
C GLU A 58 0.63 12.04 1.98
N ARG A 59 0.80 11.60 3.23
CA ARG A 59 0.81 10.18 3.59
C ARG A 59 -0.55 9.51 3.36
N GLU A 60 -1.63 10.11 3.83
CA GLU A 60 -3.00 9.61 3.61
C GLU A 60 -3.33 9.53 2.11
N ALA A 61 -2.93 10.52 1.31
CA ALA A 61 -3.11 10.51 -0.13
C ALA A 61 -2.32 9.37 -0.80
N ALA A 62 -1.07 9.14 -0.39
CA ALA A 62 -0.25 8.05 -0.91
C ALA A 62 -0.85 6.67 -0.57
N GLU A 63 -1.33 6.48 0.66
CA GLU A 63 -1.99 5.25 1.11
C GLU A 63 -3.29 5.00 0.32
N ASN A 64 -4.10 6.04 0.07
CA ASN A 64 -5.31 5.94 -0.74
C ASN A 64 -5.03 5.59 -2.21
N ILE A 65 -4.00 6.19 -2.82
CA ILE A 65 -3.59 5.87 -4.19
C ILE A 65 -3.17 4.41 -4.29
N GLU A 66 -2.39 3.93 -3.32
CA GLU A 66 -1.94 2.55 -3.29
C GLU A 66 -3.11 1.58 -3.11
N LEU A 67 -4.04 1.88 -2.20
CA LEU A 67 -5.26 1.08 -2.02
C LEU A 67 -6.09 0.98 -3.30
N GLU A 68 -6.28 2.09 -4.01
CA GLU A 68 -7.05 2.10 -5.26
C GLU A 68 -6.33 1.29 -6.36
N LYS A 69 -5.00 1.37 -6.47
CA LYS A 69 -4.24 0.51 -7.38
C LYS A 69 -4.46 -0.98 -7.09
N ARG A 70 -4.44 -1.37 -5.82
CA ARG A 70 -4.68 -2.76 -5.40
C ARG A 70 -6.06 -3.23 -5.82
N ARG A 71 -7.07 -2.40 -5.55
CA ARG A 71 -8.46 -2.65 -5.95
C ARG A 71 -8.60 -2.77 -7.47
N GLN A 72 -7.90 -1.94 -8.24
CA GLN A 72 -7.93 -2.03 -9.70
C GLN A 72 -7.33 -3.34 -10.22
N VAL A 73 -6.20 -3.78 -9.66
CA VAL A 73 -5.58 -5.06 -10.04
C VAL A 73 -6.48 -6.24 -9.69
N GLU A 74 -7.07 -6.25 -8.50
CA GLU A 74 -8.04 -7.27 -8.10
C GLU A 74 -9.25 -7.28 -9.05
N GLN A 75 -9.84 -6.11 -9.34
CA GLN A 75 -10.97 -5.99 -10.27
C GLN A 75 -10.61 -6.41 -11.69
N ALA A 76 -9.38 -6.15 -12.15
CA ALA A 76 -8.91 -6.61 -13.46
C ALA A 76 -8.91 -8.14 -13.53
N SER A 77 -8.44 -8.82 -12.48
CA SER A 77 -8.45 -10.30 -12.42
C SER A 77 -9.86 -10.90 -12.49
N LEU A 78 -10.88 -10.18 -12.01
CA LEU A 78 -12.27 -10.64 -12.04
C LEU A 78 -12.94 -10.55 -13.42
N LYS A 79 -12.43 -9.70 -14.32
CA LYS A 79 -13.04 -9.46 -15.64
C LYS A 79 -12.66 -10.49 -16.70
N PHE A 80 -11.70 -11.37 -16.41
CA PHE A 80 -11.28 -12.41 -17.35
C PHE A 80 -12.37 -13.48 -17.50
N PRO A 81 -12.69 -13.90 -18.75
CA PRO A 81 -13.51 -15.08 -18.98
C PRO A 81 -12.88 -16.29 -18.30
N ARG A 82 -13.68 -17.08 -17.57
CA ARG A 82 -13.19 -18.22 -16.79
C ARG A 82 -13.47 -19.55 -17.48
N GLY A 83 -12.76 -20.58 -17.03
CA GLY A 83 -12.92 -21.94 -17.51
C GLY A 83 -12.15 -22.22 -18.81
N ALA A 84 -12.40 -23.38 -19.41
CA ALA A 84 -11.63 -23.87 -20.55
C ALA A 84 -11.64 -22.88 -21.73
N SER A 85 -12.78 -22.24 -22.02
CA SER A 85 -12.87 -21.24 -23.08
C SER A 85 -12.01 -20.00 -22.82
N GLY A 86 -11.98 -19.52 -21.56
CA GLY A 86 -11.15 -18.40 -21.18
C GLY A 86 -9.67 -18.72 -21.30
N VAL A 87 -9.26 -19.91 -20.85
CA VAL A 87 -7.88 -20.37 -20.93
C VAL A 87 -7.45 -20.52 -22.38
N GLY A 88 -8.31 -21.09 -23.23
CA GLY A 88 -8.09 -21.16 -24.68
C GLY A 88 -7.87 -19.77 -25.28
N GLN A 89 -8.74 -18.80 -25.00
CA GLN A 89 -8.58 -17.42 -25.49
C GLN A 89 -7.28 -16.75 -25.00
N ALA A 90 -6.88 -16.99 -23.74
CA ALA A 90 -5.65 -16.45 -23.20
C ALA A 90 -4.42 -17.04 -23.91
N LEU A 91 -4.42 -18.36 -24.16
CA LEU A 91 -3.37 -19.05 -24.90
C LEU A 91 -3.32 -18.61 -26.38
N ASP A 92 -4.47 -18.46 -27.03
CA ASP A 92 -4.53 -18.00 -28.43
C ASP A 92 -3.99 -16.57 -28.57
N ARG A 93 -4.22 -15.70 -27.57
CA ARG A 93 -3.62 -14.34 -27.55
C ARG A 93 -2.10 -14.40 -27.51
N LEU A 94 -1.52 -15.29 -26.68
CA LEU A 94 -0.07 -15.50 -26.64
C LEU A 94 0.50 -15.87 -28.01
N GLU A 95 -0.23 -16.66 -28.79
CA GLU A 95 0.17 -17.05 -30.15
C GLU A 95 0.11 -15.86 -31.12
N THR A 96 -0.96 -15.07 -31.04
CA THR A 96 -1.19 -13.95 -31.98
C THR A 96 -0.31 -12.72 -31.70
N GLU A 97 0.02 -12.46 -30.44
CA GLU A 97 0.78 -11.27 -30.04
C GLU A 97 2.30 -11.45 -30.24
N GLY A 98 2.76 -12.63 -30.66
CA GLY A 98 4.15 -12.90 -31.06
C GLY A 98 5.18 -12.68 -29.95
N SER A 99 4.73 -12.56 -28.70
CA SER A 99 5.55 -12.13 -27.57
C SER A 99 6.22 -13.28 -26.82
N THR A 100 6.01 -14.55 -27.23
CA THR A 100 6.57 -15.71 -26.52
C THR A 100 6.98 -16.80 -27.51
N ASP A 101 8.21 -17.30 -27.34
CA ASP A 101 8.73 -18.39 -28.15
C ASP A 101 7.89 -19.67 -27.98
N GLU A 102 7.79 -20.46 -29.04
CA GLU A 102 7.00 -21.70 -29.08
C GLU A 102 7.42 -22.72 -28.01
N SER A 103 8.71 -22.78 -27.66
CA SER A 103 9.20 -23.63 -26.56
C SER A 103 8.73 -23.15 -25.20
N ASP A 104 8.72 -21.83 -25.00
CA ASP A 104 8.32 -21.20 -23.75
C ASP A 104 6.81 -21.31 -23.55
N ARG A 105 6.04 -21.12 -24.62
CA ARG A 105 4.58 -21.36 -24.62
C ARG A 105 4.24 -22.80 -24.23
N ARG A 106 4.89 -23.80 -24.86
CA ARG A 106 4.68 -25.21 -24.47
C ARG A 106 5.09 -25.50 -23.04
N ALA A 107 6.17 -24.88 -22.54
CA ALA A 107 6.57 -25.01 -21.15
C ALA A 107 5.51 -24.41 -20.21
N LEU A 108 4.96 -23.24 -20.52
CA LEU A 108 3.87 -22.61 -19.77
C LEU A 108 2.63 -23.49 -19.74
N VAL A 109 2.17 -24.00 -20.89
CA VAL A 109 0.99 -24.89 -20.98
C VAL A 109 1.18 -26.15 -20.12
N ARG A 110 2.37 -26.78 -20.15
CA ARG A 110 2.68 -27.93 -19.29
C ARG A 110 2.64 -27.60 -17.80
N ARG A 111 3.16 -26.44 -17.41
CA ARG A 111 3.16 -25.99 -16.01
C ARG A 111 1.75 -25.69 -15.53
N LEU A 112 0.94 -25.02 -16.35
CA LEU A 112 -0.50 -24.81 -16.09
C LEU A 112 -1.23 -26.15 -15.97
N ALA A 113 -1.04 -27.07 -16.92
CA ALA A 113 -1.65 -28.39 -16.88
C ALA A 113 -1.32 -29.14 -15.58
N THR A 114 -0.04 -29.10 -15.18
CA THR A 114 0.43 -29.73 -13.94
C THR A 114 -0.19 -29.08 -12.70
N LEU A 115 -0.22 -27.74 -12.64
CA LEU A 115 -0.80 -27.00 -11.52
C LEU A 115 -2.29 -27.34 -11.36
N VAL A 116 -3.07 -27.26 -12.44
CA VAL A 116 -4.51 -27.50 -12.40
C VAL A 116 -4.81 -28.98 -12.12
N ALA A 117 -4.04 -29.91 -12.68
CA ALA A 117 -4.17 -31.35 -12.38
C ALA A 117 -3.89 -31.66 -10.91
N ASN A 118 -2.89 -31.03 -10.30
CA ASN A 118 -2.60 -31.18 -8.87
C ASN A 118 -3.74 -30.66 -8.01
N ILE A 119 -4.34 -29.51 -8.36
CA ILE A 119 -5.52 -28.98 -7.67
C ILE A 119 -6.72 -29.93 -7.84
N GLN A 120 -6.94 -30.45 -9.04
CA GLN A 120 -8.02 -31.40 -9.30
C GLN A 120 -7.88 -32.68 -8.46
N ALA A 121 -6.65 -33.17 -8.29
CA ALA A 121 -6.36 -34.36 -7.49
C ALA A 121 -6.51 -34.12 -5.98
N HIS A 122 -6.24 -32.89 -5.52
CA HIS A 122 -6.22 -32.50 -4.11
C HIS A 122 -6.92 -31.15 -3.91
N PRO A 123 -8.26 -31.06 -4.12
CA PRO A 123 -8.98 -29.79 -4.11
C PRO A 123 -9.01 -29.12 -2.73
N ASP A 124 -8.88 -29.89 -1.66
CA ASP A 124 -8.84 -29.44 -0.26
C ASP A 124 -7.49 -28.80 0.14
N ASN A 125 -6.44 -29.01 -0.65
CA ASN A 125 -5.12 -28.50 -0.33
C ASN A 125 -4.98 -27.01 -0.74
N GLU A 126 -5.15 -26.11 0.23
CA GLU A 126 -5.06 -24.65 0.02
C GLU A 126 -3.71 -24.21 -0.55
N ASN A 127 -2.60 -24.89 -0.23
CA ASN A 127 -1.27 -24.52 -0.72
C ASN A 127 -1.12 -24.69 -2.24
N LEU A 128 -1.92 -25.56 -2.86
CA LEU A 128 -1.93 -25.73 -4.33
C LEU A 128 -2.73 -24.62 -5.02
N ARG A 129 -3.64 -23.97 -4.27
CA ARG A 129 -4.58 -22.95 -4.78
C ARG A 129 -4.18 -21.54 -4.41
N THR A 130 -3.11 -21.40 -3.62
CA THR A 130 -2.56 -20.11 -3.19
C THR A 130 -1.11 -20.02 -3.62
N ILE A 131 -0.79 -19.02 -4.43
CA ILE A 131 0.56 -18.81 -4.97
C ILE A 131 1.00 -17.38 -4.64
N ARG A 132 2.08 -17.24 -3.88
CA ARG A 132 2.69 -15.94 -3.57
C ARG A 132 3.37 -15.37 -4.82
N LEU A 133 3.00 -14.16 -5.26
CA LEU A 133 3.55 -13.56 -6.49
C LEU A 133 5.04 -13.25 -6.38
N THR A 134 5.54 -12.98 -5.17
CA THR A 134 6.96 -12.69 -4.93
C THR A 134 7.83 -13.95 -4.80
N ASN A 135 7.24 -15.14 -4.92
CA ASN A 135 7.99 -16.39 -4.80
C ASN A 135 8.85 -16.61 -6.05
N GLU A 136 10.15 -16.91 -5.88
CA GLU A 136 11.07 -17.20 -6.97
C GLU A 136 10.57 -18.34 -7.88
N ARG A 137 9.94 -19.36 -7.29
CA ARG A 137 9.35 -20.46 -8.04
C ARG A 137 8.20 -19.99 -8.93
N PHE A 138 7.38 -19.05 -8.45
CA PHE A 138 6.35 -18.44 -9.29
C PHE A 138 6.99 -17.69 -10.47
N HIS A 139 8.04 -16.89 -10.23
CA HIS A 139 8.73 -16.18 -11.31
C HIS A 139 9.35 -17.13 -12.34
N ALA A 140 9.98 -18.23 -11.89
CA ALA A 140 10.55 -19.24 -12.76
C ALA A 140 9.50 -20.02 -13.57
N ASP A 141 8.34 -20.30 -12.96
CA ASP A 141 7.31 -21.16 -13.54
C ASP A 141 6.28 -20.38 -14.38
N PHE A 142 5.97 -19.13 -14.01
CA PHE A 142 4.91 -18.32 -14.62
C PHE A 142 5.34 -16.87 -14.86
N GLY A 143 5.95 -16.20 -13.87
CA GLY A 143 6.21 -14.77 -13.92
C GLY A 143 7.17 -14.30 -15.01
N ARG A 144 7.98 -15.19 -15.58
CA ARG A 144 8.86 -14.90 -16.73
C ARG A 144 8.13 -14.90 -18.08
N PHE A 145 6.92 -15.47 -18.16
CA PHE A 145 6.18 -15.62 -19.40
C PHE A 145 5.14 -14.50 -19.51
N PRO A 146 5.23 -13.63 -20.54
CA PRO A 146 4.16 -12.69 -20.86
C PRO A 146 2.83 -13.43 -21.00
N GLY A 147 1.72 -12.86 -20.51
CA GLY A 147 0.38 -13.44 -20.62
C GLY A 147 0.09 -14.66 -19.73
N ALA A 148 1.05 -15.12 -18.90
CA ALA A 148 0.81 -16.25 -17.98
C ALA A 148 -0.20 -15.91 -16.88
N LEU A 149 -0.24 -14.65 -16.43
CA LEU A 149 -1.22 -14.20 -15.44
C LEU A 149 -2.64 -14.28 -15.99
N GLU A 150 -2.84 -13.91 -17.24
CA GLU A 150 -4.11 -13.96 -17.96
C GLU A 150 -4.61 -15.40 -18.09
N CYS A 151 -3.70 -16.34 -18.34
CA CYS A 151 -4.00 -17.77 -18.32
C CYS A 151 -4.43 -18.25 -16.92
N LEU A 152 -3.75 -17.77 -15.86
CA LEU A 152 -4.10 -18.10 -14.47
C LEU A 152 -5.44 -17.47 -14.07
N PHE A 153 -5.73 -16.23 -14.48
CA PHE A 153 -7.04 -15.59 -14.25
C PHE A 153 -8.15 -16.34 -14.95
N ALA A 154 -7.92 -16.77 -16.19
CA ALA A 154 -8.87 -17.57 -16.94
C ALA A 154 -9.08 -18.96 -16.32
N ALA A 155 -8.05 -19.54 -15.70
CA ALA A 155 -8.18 -20.76 -14.90
C ALA A 155 -8.94 -20.53 -13.57
N GLY A 156 -9.25 -19.27 -13.22
CA GLY A 156 -10.07 -18.90 -12.07
C GLY A 156 -9.30 -18.29 -10.90
N PHE A 157 -7.97 -18.17 -10.99
CA PHE A 157 -7.17 -17.48 -9.98
C PHE A 157 -7.47 -15.99 -9.95
N ARG A 158 -7.23 -15.36 -8.80
CA ARG A 158 -7.49 -13.93 -8.56
C ARG A 158 -6.38 -13.36 -7.71
N ILE A 159 -6.06 -12.09 -7.90
CA ILE A 159 -5.09 -11.42 -7.02
C ILE A 159 -5.79 -11.02 -5.73
N VAL A 160 -5.18 -11.40 -4.61
CA VAL A 160 -5.60 -11.02 -3.26
C VAL A 160 -4.39 -10.46 -2.53
N HIS A 161 -4.59 -9.38 -1.79
CA HIS A 161 -3.60 -8.80 -0.90
C HIS A 161 -3.82 -9.32 0.52
N ARG A 162 -2.81 -9.93 1.13
CA ARG A 162 -2.87 -10.43 2.51
C ARG A 162 -1.69 -9.87 3.29
N GLU A 163 -1.90 -9.60 4.57
CA GLU A 163 -0.79 -9.39 5.50
C GLU A 163 -0.05 -10.72 5.67
N ASP A 164 1.26 -10.69 5.45
CA ASP A 164 2.09 -11.88 5.60
C ASP A 164 2.86 -11.80 6.91
N ALA A 165 2.47 -12.63 7.87
CA ALA A 165 3.14 -12.75 9.17
C ALA A 165 4.59 -13.25 9.06
N THR A 166 5.01 -13.73 7.88
CA THR A 166 6.39 -14.16 7.59
C THR A 166 7.23 -13.13 6.85
N ALA A 167 6.67 -11.95 6.52
CA ALA A 167 7.44 -10.88 5.90
C ALA A 167 8.46 -10.29 6.89
N GLU A 168 9.60 -9.84 6.36
CA GLU A 168 10.69 -9.26 7.15
C GLU A 168 10.27 -7.97 7.89
N SER A 169 9.24 -7.29 7.37
CA SER A 169 8.57 -6.17 8.02
C SER A 169 7.18 -6.62 8.50
N ASP A 170 6.94 -6.44 9.80
CA ASP A 170 5.63 -6.66 10.41
C ASP A 170 4.59 -5.73 9.75
N GLY A 171 3.55 -6.32 9.14
CA GLY A 171 2.50 -5.59 8.42
C GLY A 171 2.72 -5.38 6.91
N ASP A 172 3.73 -6.01 6.29
CA ASP A 172 3.88 -5.96 4.84
C ASP A 172 2.73 -6.69 4.13
N ILE A 173 2.09 -5.97 3.21
CA ILE A 173 0.99 -6.48 2.41
C ILE A 173 1.55 -7.16 1.16
N VAL A 174 1.36 -8.48 1.07
CA VAL A 174 1.88 -9.33 0.01
C VAL A 174 0.75 -9.74 -0.94
N GLN A 175 1.07 -9.83 -2.23
CA GLN A 175 0.15 -10.30 -3.26
C GLN A 175 0.20 -11.82 -3.40
N TYR A 176 -0.99 -12.42 -3.51
CA TYR A 176 -1.19 -13.84 -3.79
C TYR A 176 -2.15 -14.01 -4.96
N LEU A 177 -1.90 -15.02 -5.79
CA LEU A 177 -2.90 -15.61 -6.67
C LEU A 177 -3.64 -16.67 -5.87
N VAL A 178 -4.95 -16.53 -5.77
CA VAL A 178 -5.82 -17.46 -5.05
C VAL A 178 -6.89 -17.98 -5.98
N LEU A 179 -7.08 -19.30 -6.01
CA LEU A 179 -8.24 -19.94 -6.61
C LEU A 179 -9.27 -20.20 -5.48
N PRO A 180 -10.28 -19.33 -5.32
CA PRO A 180 -11.18 -19.41 -4.18
C PRO A 180 -12.10 -20.63 -4.28
N GLU A 181 -12.13 -21.42 -3.22
CA GLU A 181 -13.09 -22.52 -3.05
C GLU A 181 -14.42 -21.98 -2.52
N PRO A 182 -15.55 -22.36 -3.13
CA PRO A 182 -16.85 -22.27 -2.46
C PRO A 182 -16.90 -23.20 -1.25
N ASP A 183 -17.63 -22.83 -0.20
CA ASP A 183 -17.81 -23.70 0.96
C ASP A 183 -18.63 -24.95 0.58
N PRO A 184 -18.05 -26.17 0.58
CA PRO A 184 -18.76 -27.37 0.14
C PRO A 184 -19.91 -27.75 1.06
N PHE A 185 -19.90 -27.34 2.33
CA PHE A 185 -20.93 -27.70 3.30
C PHE A 185 -22.18 -26.83 3.17
N ASN A 186 -22.01 -25.57 2.78
CA ASN A 186 -23.09 -24.60 2.69
C ASN A 186 -23.46 -24.24 1.24
N GLN A 187 -22.61 -24.55 0.26
CA GLN A 187 -22.74 -24.14 -1.14
C GLN A 187 -22.34 -25.26 -2.11
N LEU A 188 -22.94 -26.45 -1.96
CA LEU A 188 -22.60 -27.65 -2.74
C LEU A 188 -22.70 -27.44 -4.27
N ASP A 189 -23.72 -26.72 -4.73
CA ASP A 189 -23.91 -26.44 -6.17
C ASP A 189 -22.75 -25.59 -6.70
N ALA A 190 -22.40 -24.51 -6.02
CA ALA A 190 -21.29 -23.64 -6.40
C ALA A 190 -19.94 -24.38 -6.36
N TRP A 191 -19.74 -25.24 -5.35
CA TRP A 191 -18.55 -26.09 -5.27
C TRP A 191 -18.46 -27.07 -6.44
N THR A 192 -19.59 -27.68 -6.83
CA THR A 192 -19.66 -28.63 -7.94
C THR A 192 -19.31 -27.92 -9.26
N GLU A 193 -19.92 -26.76 -9.52
CA GLU A 193 -19.61 -25.92 -10.69
C GLU A 193 -18.13 -25.50 -10.74
N TRP A 194 -17.59 -25.10 -9.58
CA TRP A 194 -16.17 -24.76 -9.45
C TRP A 194 -15.26 -25.95 -9.78
N PHE A 195 -15.56 -27.13 -9.22
CA PHE A 195 -14.76 -28.33 -9.44
C PHE A 195 -14.87 -28.83 -10.88
N ASP A 196 -16.05 -28.78 -11.49
CA ASP A 196 -16.24 -29.13 -12.89
C ASP A 196 -15.50 -28.17 -13.82
N THR A 197 -15.48 -26.87 -13.52
CA THR A 197 -14.65 -25.89 -14.23
C THR A 197 -13.17 -26.28 -14.20
N ILE A 198 -12.66 -26.73 -13.05
CA ILE A 198 -11.26 -27.19 -12.91
C ILE A 198 -11.00 -28.42 -13.78
N LYS A 199 -11.91 -29.40 -13.79
CA LYS A 199 -11.79 -30.60 -14.65
C LYS A 199 -11.77 -30.24 -16.13
N GLU A 200 -12.65 -29.32 -16.55
CA GLU A 200 -12.70 -28.85 -17.93
C GLU A 200 -11.39 -28.18 -18.34
N VAL A 201 -10.88 -27.26 -17.51
CA VAL A 201 -9.59 -26.60 -17.74
C VAL A 201 -8.45 -27.60 -17.78
N ALA A 202 -8.40 -28.54 -16.83
CA ALA A 202 -7.37 -29.59 -16.81
C ALA A 202 -7.41 -30.44 -18.08
N SER A 203 -8.60 -30.84 -18.53
CA SER A 203 -8.78 -31.61 -19.76
C SER A 203 -8.34 -30.83 -20.99
N ASP A 204 -8.70 -29.55 -21.10
CA ASP A 204 -8.31 -28.70 -22.23
C ASP A 204 -6.79 -28.51 -22.29
N LEU A 205 -6.17 -28.16 -21.16
CA LEU A 205 -4.72 -27.98 -21.05
C LEU A 205 -3.97 -29.27 -21.39
N THR A 206 -4.45 -30.43 -20.92
CA THR A 206 -3.81 -31.73 -21.20
C THR A 206 -3.84 -32.08 -22.68
N LYS A 207 -4.88 -31.68 -23.42
CA LYS A 207 -4.95 -31.88 -24.88
C LYS A 207 -3.98 -31.00 -25.67
N ARG A 208 -3.50 -29.91 -25.07
CA ARG A 208 -2.61 -28.91 -25.70
C ARG A 208 -1.12 -29.14 -25.39
N VAL A 209 -0.79 -30.05 -24.48
CA VAL A 209 0.58 -30.45 -24.10
C VAL A 209 1.20 -31.39 -25.13
#